data_AF-H6SQ12-F1
#
_entry.id   AF-H6SQ12-F1
#
_cell.length_a   1.000
_cell.length_b   1.000
_cell.length_c   1.000
_cell.angle_alpha   90.00
_cell.angle_beta   90.00
_cell.angle_gamma   90.00
#
_symmetry.space_group_name_H-M   'P 1'
#
loop_
_entity.id
_entity.type
_entity.pdbx_description
1 polymer ?
#
loop_
_entity_poly.entity_id
_entity_poly.type
_entity_poly.pdbx_seq_one_letter_code
_entity_poly.pdbx_strand_id
1 'polypeptide(L)'
;MSAVWRRWRVSMAWMWPRTRRLPRRPLPLLLPLPPPLPPARPVSLSKVTLEKRGQSISLEKKQERGFGEIRINLNWSRGEAKRSGGLLGGLFGGNRGIDLDLGCLWEAADGNKGCVQALGGTLGAYDEPPYVRHAGDDRTGDRPEGENMTVNGDHLPRLRRILIYAFIYEGVPNWAAADGVAMVRMAGHPDIEVRLDSPEANQGLCAIAMLENDGGRLKLTKEERYFRDHRELDMAYGWGLRWVAGSK
;
A
#
# COMPACT_ATOMS: atom_id res chain seq x y z
N MET A 1 -56.97 -30.77 -11.34
CA MET A 1 -57.04 -30.98 -12.80
C MET A 1 -57.05 -29.60 -13.43
N SER A 2 -56.27 -29.21 -14.43
CA SER A 2 -55.14 -29.76 -15.17
C SER A 2 -54.66 -28.59 -16.04
N ALA A 3 -53.42 -28.59 -16.55
CA ALA A 3 -52.98 -27.54 -17.48
C ALA A 3 -53.78 -27.59 -18.81
N VAL A 4 -53.62 -26.58 -19.68
CA VAL A 4 -52.92 -26.77 -20.99
C VAL A 4 -53.04 -25.55 -21.94
N TRP A 5 -51.88 -24.95 -22.24
CA TRP A 5 -51.41 -24.43 -23.56
C TRP A 5 -52.18 -23.43 -24.46
N ARG A 6 -51.35 -22.72 -25.24
CA ARG A 6 -51.37 -22.46 -26.71
C ARG A 6 -51.54 -21.03 -27.21
N ARG A 7 -50.79 -20.80 -28.30
CA ARG A 7 -50.43 -19.56 -29.00
C ARG A 7 -51.15 -19.52 -30.35
N TRP A 8 -51.55 -18.34 -30.82
CA TRP A 8 -52.08 -18.18 -32.19
C TRP A 8 -51.50 -16.95 -32.94
N ARG A 9 -51.58 -17.03 -34.28
CA ARG A 9 -51.17 -16.11 -35.36
C ARG A 9 -52.42 -15.85 -36.23
N VAL A 10 -52.56 -14.83 -37.09
CA VAL A 10 -51.85 -13.58 -37.45
C VAL A 10 -52.83 -12.77 -38.31
N SER A 11 -52.76 -11.43 -38.38
CA SER A 11 -53.09 -10.75 -39.65
C SER A 11 -52.58 -9.31 -39.79
N MET A 12 -52.31 -8.90 -41.03
CA MET A 12 -51.99 -7.54 -41.44
C MET A 12 -53.26 -6.78 -41.85
N ALA A 13 -53.28 -5.46 -41.65
CA ALA A 13 -54.08 -4.53 -42.44
C ALA A 13 -53.32 -3.20 -42.59
N TRP A 14 -53.13 -2.75 -43.83
CA TRP A 14 -52.53 -1.45 -44.14
C TRP A 14 -53.62 -0.38 -44.22
N MET A 15 -53.38 0.78 -43.61
CA MET A 15 -54.31 1.92 -43.68
C MET A 15 -53.51 3.23 -43.74
N TRP A 16 -53.58 3.95 -44.86
CA TRP A 16 -52.92 5.25 -45.02
C TRP A 16 -53.63 6.34 -44.19
N PRO A 17 -52.93 7.08 -43.30
CA PRO A 17 -53.52 8.21 -42.59
C PRO A 17 -53.56 9.48 -43.45
N ARG A 18 -54.67 10.20 -43.38
CA ARG A 18 -54.85 11.55 -43.95
C ARG A 18 -53.87 12.56 -43.32
N THR A 19 -53.43 13.51 -44.11
CA THR A 19 -52.53 14.62 -43.70
C THR A 19 -53.20 15.59 -42.71
N ARG A 20 -52.85 15.48 -41.42
CA ARG A 20 -53.07 16.57 -40.44
C ARG A 20 -51.86 17.51 -40.46
N ARG A 21 -52.08 18.81 -40.69
CA ARG A 21 -51.05 19.83 -40.44
C ARG A 21 -50.85 20.01 -38.94
N LEU A 22 -49.63 19.83 -38.47
CA LEU A 22 -49.23 20.11 -37.08
C LEU A 22 -48.93 21.61 -36.91
N PRO A 23 -49.25 22.22 -35.75
CA PRO A 23 -48.84 23.59 -35.45
C PRO A 23 -47.32 23.70 -35.31
N ARG A 24 -46.76 24.84 -35.75
CA ARG A 24 -45.31 25.11 -35.66
C ARG A 24 -44.87 25.32 -34.21
N ARG A 25 -43.99 24.45 -33.71
CA ARG A 25 -43.29 24.61 -32.43
C ARG A 25 -42.20 25.70 -32.57
N PRO A 26 -42.05 26.63 -31.61
CA PRO A 26 -40.95 27.59 -31.63
C PRO A 26 -39.60 26.87 -31.47
N LEU A 27 -38.56 27.39 -32.14
CA LEU A 27 -37.20 26.86 -32.09
C LEU A 27 -36.56 27.15 -30.71
N PRO A 28 -35.84 26.19 -30.10
CA PRO A 28 -35.04 26.48 -28.91
C PRO A 28 -33.87 27.41 -29.27
N LEU A 29 -33.58 28.36 -28.39
CA LEU A 29 -32.40 29.23 -28.49
C LEU A 29 -31.13 28.39 -28.36
N LEU A 30 -30.21 28.55 -29.32
CA LEU A 30 -28.89 27.92 -29.28
C LEU A 30 -28.02 28.66 -28.25
N LEU A 31 -27.65 27.98 -27.17
CA LEU A 31 -26.62 28.45 -26.25
C LEU A 31 -25.24 28.37 -26.94
N PRO A 32 -24.31 29.32 -26.68
CA PRO A 32 -22.96 29.25 -27.20
C PRO A 32 -22.23 28.02 -26.63
N LEU A 33 -21.47 27.33 -27.49
CA LEU A 33 -20.68 26.16 -27.11
C LEU A 33 -19.55 26.57 -26.13
N PRO A 34 -19.27 25.77 -25.08
CA PRO A 34 -18.12 26.00 -24.23
C PRO A 34 -16.82 25.81 -25.01
N PRO A 35 -15.73 26.53 -24.65
CA PRO A 35 -14.44 26.39 -25.31
C PRO A 35 -13.88 24.96 -25.16
N PRO A 36 -13.12 24.47 -26.16
CA PRO A 36 -12.52 23.13 -26.08
C PRO A 36 -11.54 23.06 -24.90
N LEU A 37 -11.64 21.96 -24.14
CA LEU A 37 -10.71 21.68 -23.04
C LEU A 37 -9.28 21.55 -23.57
N PRO A 38 -8.26 22.02 -22.84
CA PRO A 38 -6.87 21.86 -23.24
C PRO A 38 -6.50 20.36 -23.33
N PRO A 39 -5.62 19.97 -24.27
CA PRO A 39 -5.24 18.57 -24.44
C PRO A 39 -4.59 18.03 -23.16
N ALA A 40 -5.01 16.84 -22.74
CA ALA A 40 -4.44 16.15 -21.60
C ALA A 40 -2.93 15.90 -21.84
N ARG A 41 -2.11 16.18 -20.82
CA ARG A 41 -0.66 15.95 -20.89
C ARG A 41 -0.39 14.44 -21.04
N PRO A 42 0.54 14.02 -21.90
CA PRO A 42 0.84 12.60 -22.07
C PRO A 42 1.36 12.00 -20.76
N VAL A 43 0.76 10.88 -20.34
CA VAL A 43 1.16 10.14 -19.14
C VAL A 43 2.49 9.43 -19.41
N SER A 44 3.51 9.74 -18.61
CA SER A 44 4.80 9.04 -18.68
C SER A 44 4.66 7.60 -18.20
N LEU A 45 4.79 6.63 -19.10
CA LEU A 45 4.66 5.19 -18.84
C LEU A 45 5.86 4.59 -18.06
N SER A 46 6.73 5.42 -17.50
CA SER A 46 8.04 5.03 -16.94
C SER A 46 8.00 4.55 -15.49
N LYS A 47 6.89 4.74 -14.78
CA LYS A 47 6.68 4.28 -13.40
C LYS A 47 5.32 3.62 -13.29
N VAL A 48 5.24 2.34 -13.64
CA VAL A 48 4.12 1.49 -13.20
C VAL A 48 4.32 1.31 -11.69
N THR A 49 3.35 1.75 -10.91
CA THR A 49 3.28 1.55 -9.46
C THR A 49 2.06 0.70 -9.15
N LEU A 50 2.08 -0.07 -8.07
CA LEU A 50 0.83 -0.64 -7.54
C LEU A 50 0.04 0.46 -6.82
N GLU A 51 -0.93 1.04 -7.53
CA GLU A 51 -1.75 2.15 -7.05
C GLU A 51 -2.72 1.70 -5.95
N LYS A 52 -3.46 0.61 -6.17
CA LYS A 52 -4.59 0.22 -5.30
C LYS A 52 -4.23 -0.92 -4.35
N ARG A 53 -4.74 -0.83 -3.12
CA ARG A 53 -4.80 -1.94 -2.18
C ARG A 53 -5.29 -3.25 -2.84
N GLY A 54 -4.59 -4.34 -2.56
CA GLY A 54 -4.88 -5.68 -3.08
C GLY A 54 -4.39 -5.92 -4.51
N GLN A 55 -3.83 -4.93 -5.21
CA GLN A 55 -3.09 -5.20 -6.44
C GLN A 55 -1.81 -5.98 -6.13
N SER A 56 -1.41 -6.83 -7.06
CA SER A 56 -0.20 -7.64 -6.94
C SER A 56 0.49 -7.81 -8.28
N ILE A 57 1.82 -7.91 -8.25
CA ILE A 57 2.64 -8.35 -9.37
C ILE A 57 3.15 -9.78 -9.13
N SER A 58 3.19 -10.58 -10.20
CA SER A 58 4.03 -11.78 -10.23
C SER A 58 5.48 -11.33 -10.42
N LEU A 59 6.39 -11.92 -9.65
CA LEU A 59 7.83 -11.68 -9.81
C LEU A 59 8.42 -12.81 -10.65
N GLU A 60 8.68 -12.51 -11.91
CA GLU A 60 9.33 -13.40 -12.87
C GLU A 60 10.86 -13.25 -12.79
N LYS A 61 11.60 -14.37 -12.89
CA LYS A 61 13.06 -14.34 -12.92
C LYS A 61 13.55 -13.71 -14.23
N LYS A 62 14.02 -12.46 -14.17
CA LYS A 62 14.58 -11.76 -15.33
C LYS A 62 16.08 -12.02 -15.56
N GLN A 63 16.73 -12.73 -14.64
CA GLN A 63 18.16 -13.04 -14.66
C GLN A 63 18.37 -14.52 -14.30
N GLU A 64 19.45 -15.12 -14.80
CA GLU A 64 19.78 -16.53 -14.52
C GLU A 64 20.11 -16.81 -13.04
N ARG A 65 20.41 -15.77 -12.25
CA ARG A 65 20.90 -15.91 -10.86
C ARG A 65 19.85 -15.73 -9.75
N GLY A 66 18.66 -15.21 -10.04
CA GLY A 66 17.61 -15.06 -9.03
C GLY A 66 16.82 -13.76 -9.16
N PHE A 67 16.52 -13.11 -8.03
CA PHE A 67 15.73 -11.88 -7.94
C PHE A 67 16.55 -10.68 -7.45
N GLY A 68 17.79 -10.90 -6.98
CA GLY A 68 18.68 -9.85 -6.49
C GLY A 68 18.18 -9.18 -5.21
N GLU A 69 18.69 -8.00 -4.90
CA GLU A 69 18.30 -7.27 -3.68
C GLU A 69 16.90 -6.65 -3.82
N ILE A 70 16.02 -6.91 -2.84
CA ILE A 70 14.81 -6.11 -2.61
C ILE A 70 15.13 -5.03 -1.59
N ARG A 71 14.82 -3.79 -1.90
CA ARG A 71 15.00 -2.64 -1.00
C ARG A 71 13.65 -2.17 -0.50
N ILE A 72 13.52 -2.06 0.81
CA ILE A 72 12.38 -1.47 1.50
C ILE A 72 12.88 -0.22 2.21
N ASN A 73 12.20 0.90 1.99
CA ASN A 73 12.53 2.18 2.59
C ASN A 73 11.26 2.84 3.15
N LEU A 74 11.37 3.49 4.30
CA LEU A 74 10.31 4.25 4.95
C LEU A 74 10.85 5.66 5.25
N ASN A 75 10.18 6.67 4.71
CA ASN A 75 10.54 8.07 4.90
C ASN A 75 9.29 8.86 5.37
N TRP A 76 9.46 9.98 6.06
CA TRP A 76 8.35 10.77 6.58
C TRP A 76 8.73 12.23 6.77
N SER A 77 7.72 13.10 6.79
CA SER A 77 7.94 14.51 7.08
C SER A 77 8.38 14.69 8.53
N ARG A 78 9.46 15.43 8.75
CA ARG A 78 9.80 15.94 10.08
C ARG A 78 9.10 17.28 10.21
N GLY A 79 7.90 17.28 10.81
CA GLY A 79 7.07 18.48 10.93
C GLY A 79 7.91 19.68 11.37
N GLU A 80 7.82 20.79 10.62
CA GLU A 80 8.75 21.92 10.79
C GLU A 80 8.82 22.34 12.26
N ALA A 81 9.98 22.12 12.88
CA ALA A 81 10.28 22.63 14.20
C ALA A 81 10.29 24.16 14.14
N LYS A 82 9.12 24.79 14.32
CA LYS A 82 8.95 26.23 14.38
C LYS A 82 9.77 26.75 15.56
N ARG A 83 10.99 27.20 15.25
CA ARG A 83 11.87 27.96 16.15
C ARG A 83 11.33 29.37 16.40
N SER A 84 10.03 29.50 16.69
CA SER A 84 9.42 30.74 17.18
C SER A 84 9.76 30.86 18.66
N GLY A 85 10.91 31.48 18.93
CA GLY A 85 11.44 31.62 20.29
C GLY A 85 10.54 32.45 21.20
N GLY A 86 10.40 31.99 22.44
CA GLY A 86 9.82 32.73 23.55
C GLY A 86 10.32 32.12 24.87
N LEU A 87 10.95 32.93 25.72
CA LEU A 87 11.65 32.51 26.95
C LEU A 87 10.74 31.86 28.04
N LEU A 88 9.44 31.68 27.76
CA LEU A 88 8.45 31.09 28.67
C LEU A 88 7.79 29.80 28.14
N GLY A 89 8.15 29.32 26.95
CA GLY A 89 7.48 28.16 26.31
C GLY A 89 7.89 26.78 26.83
N GLY A 90 8.80 26.68 27.81
CA GLY A 90 9.54 25.45 28.10
C GLY A 90 8.86 24.37 28.95
N LEU A 91 7.59 24.53 29.35
CA LEU A 91 6.97 23.66 30.38
C LEU A 91 5.75 22.82 29.94
N PHE A 92 5.19 23.03 28.74
CA PHE A 92 4.07 22.23 28.24
C PHE A 92 4.21 21.96 26.74
N GLY A 93 4.59 20.72 26.38
CA GLY A 93 4.56 20.24 25.00
C GLY A 93 5.78 20.59 24.15
N GLY A 94 6.98 20.21 24.60
CA GLY A 94 8.17 20.21 23.74
C GLY A 94 7.96 19.32 22.51
N ASN A 95 8.35 19.83 21.34
CA ASN A 95 8.27 19.20 20.03
C ASN A 95 9.02 17.84 19.99
N ARG A 96 8.32 16.74 20.31
CA ARG A 96 8.85 15.38 20.08
C ARG A 96 8.95 15.15 18.59
N GLY A 97 10.07 14.56 18.16
CA GLY A 97 10.23 14.11 16.78
C GLY A 97 9.19 13.04 16.44
N ILE A 98 8.89 12.91 15.14
CA ILE A 98 8.08 11.81 14.63
C ILE A 98 9.03 10.61 14.49
N ASP A 99 8.74 9.51 15.18
CA ASP A 99 9.50 8.26 15.09
C ASP A 99 8.59 7.18 14.48
N LEU A 100 8.93 6.75 13.26
CA LEU A 100 8.28 5.65 12.56
C LEU A 100 9.29 4.52 12.36
N ASP A 101 8.93 3.33 12.80
CA ASP A 101 9.72 2.13 12.61
C ASP A 101 9.29 1.34 11.36
N LEU A 102 10.26 0.64 10.78
CA LEU A 102 10.05 -0.36 9.74
C LEU A 102 10.20 -1.77 10.34
N GLY A 103 9.43 -2.74 9.84
CA GLY A 103 9.53 -4.12 10.29
C GLY A 103 8.97 -5.10 9.28
N CYS A 104 9.23 -6.38 9.52
CA CYS A 104 8.54 -7.44 8.81
C CYS A 104 8.29 -8.67 9.68
N LEU A 105 7.24 -9.43 9.35
CA LEU A 105 7.12 -10.83 9.76
C LEU A 105 7.66 -11.69 8.65
N TRP A 106 8.42 -12.74 8.98
CA TRP A 106 8.94 -13.71 8.02
C TRP A 106 8.54 -15.12 8.41
N GLU A 107 8.35 -15.97 7.41
CA GLU A 107 8.10 -17.40 7.57
C GLU A 107 8.91 -18.15 6.50
N ALA A 108 9.79 -19.04 6.96
CA ALA A 108 10.62 -19.91 6.14
C ALA A 108 9.83 -21.11 5.61
N ALA A 109 10.36 -21.76 4.58
CA ALA A 109 9.73 -22.92 3.93
C ALA A 109 9.67 -24.17 4.84
N ASP A 110 10.47 -24.21 5.91
CA ASP A 110 10.44 -25.24 6.96
C ASP A 110 9.42 -24.94 8.09
N GLY A 111 8.72 -23.81 8.03
CA GLY A 111 7.77 -23.36 9.03
C GLY A 111 8.36 -22.54 10.19
N ASN A 112 9.68 -22.35 10.23
CA ASN A 112 10.30 -21.38 11.16
C ASN A 112 9.84 -19.96 10.82
N LYS A 113 9.65 -19.12 11.85
CA LYS A 113 9.06 -17.79 11.69
C LYS A 113 9.42 -16.86 12.82
N GLY A 114 9.40 -15.56 12.54
CA GLY A 114 9.69 -14.51 13.49
C GLY A 114 9.41 -13.13 12.91
N CYS A 115 9.98 -12.11 13.54
CA CYS A 115 10.01 -10.74 13.03
C CYS A 115 11.45 -10.30 12.75
N VAL A 116 11.58 -9.25 11.93
CA VAL A 116 12.79 -8.42 11.82
C VAL A 116 12.38 -6.96 12.00
N GLN A 117 12.96 -6.27 12.98
CA GLN A 117 12.66 -4.87 13.34
C GLN A 117 13.70 -4.31 14.33
N ALA A 118 13.79 -2.98 14.45
CA ALA A 118 14.60 -2.34 15.49
C ALA A 118 14.10 -2.65 16.92
N LEU A 119 12.77 -2.62 17.13
CA LEU A 119 12.14 -2.84 18.43
C LEU A 119 12.40 -4.25 18.98
N GLY A 120 13.16 -4.36 20.06
CA GLY A 120 13.62 -5.64 20.61
C GLY A 120 14.88 -6.22 19.93
N GLY A 121 15.54 -5.47 19.05
CA GLY A 121 16.88 -5.79 18.52
C GLY A 121 16.94 -6.92 17.48
N THR A 122 15.82 -7.33 16.90
CA THR A 122 15.78 -8.41 15.88
C THR A 122 16.16 -7.90 14.49
N LEU A 123 17.39 -7.41 14.31
CA LEU A 123 17.82 -6.77 13.05
C LEU A 123 17.98 -7.73 11.86
N GLY A 124 18.06 -9.05 12.10
CA GLY A 124 18.19 -10.06 11.05
C GLY A 124 19.54 -10.05 10.31
N ALA A 125 19.60 -10.76 9.19
CA ALA A 125 20.81 -10.97 8.38
C ALA A 125 20.43 -11.11 6.90
N TYR A 126 21.35 -10.73 6.00
CA TYR A 126 21.10 -10.69 4.56
C TYR A 126 21.45 -12.02 3.86
N ASP A 127 22.61 -12.60 4.17
CA ASP A 127 23.11 -13.84 3.56
C ASP A 127 22.91 -15.09 4.45
N GLU A 128 22.33 -14.90 5.64
CA GLU A 128 21.96 -15.93 6.59
C GLU A 128 20.46 -15.81 6.93
N PRO A 129 19.78 -16.90 7.36
CA PRO A 129 18.39 -16.82 7.81
C PRO A 129 18.20 -15.69 8.86
N PRO A 130 17.20 -14.81 8.71
CA PRO A 130 16.01 -14.95 7.87
C PRO A 130 16.12 -14.43 6.43
N TYR A 131 17.32 -14.06 5.96
CA TYR A 131 17.56 -13.43 4.65
C TYR A 131 16.88 -12.05 4.49
N VAL A 132 16.56 -11.43 5.62
CA VAL A 132 16.04 -10.07 5.75
C VAL A 132 16.88 -9.34 6.79
N ARG A 133 17.35 -8.14 6.47
CA ARG A 133 18.19 -7.31 7.34
C ARG A 133 17.63 -5.89 7.45
N HIS A 134 17.44 -5.43 8.67
CA HIS A 134 17.18 -4.04 9.03
C HIS A 134 18.50 -3.27 9.15
N ALA A 135 18.56 -2.01 8.71
CA ALA A 135 19.78 -1.20 8.68
C ALA A 135 20.20 -0.59 10.04
N GLY A 136 19.56 -1.02 11.13
CA GLY A 136 19.56 -0.32 12.42
C GLY A 136 18.63 0.91 12.43
N ASP A 137 18.34 1.38 13.64
CA ASP A 137 17.34 2.38 14.04
C ASP A 137 17.85 3.83 13.87
N ASP A 138 17.24 4.64 12.99
CA ASP A 138 17.52 6.08 12.83
C ASP A 138 16.66 6.92 13.78
N ARG A 139 16.95 6.77 15.09
CA ARG A 139 16.23 7.38 16.23
C ARG A 139 16.05 8.89 16.19
N THR A 140 16.89 9.60 15.44
CA THR A 140 16.78 11.04 15.27
C THR A 140 15.96 11.43 14.05
N GLY A 141 15.79 10.50 13.11
CA GLY A 141 15.64 10.82 11.71
C GLY A 141 16.71 11.85 11.33
N ASP A 142 18.02 11.54 11.41
CA ASP A 142 19.07 12.43 10.89
C ASP A 142 19.57 11.97 9.52
N ARG A 143 19.41 10.69 9.16
CA ARG A 143 19.67 10.25 7.80
C ARG A 143 18.57 10.83 6.90
N PRO A 144 18.89 11.47 5.75
CA PRO A 144 17.86 11.94 4.81
C PRO A 144 16.95 10.81 4.31
N GLU A 145 17.44 9.57 4.40
CA GLU A 145 16.84 8.38 3.82
C GLU A 145 15.78 7.72 4.72
N GLY A 146 15.78 7.98 6.03
CA GLY A 146 14.86 7.35 6.98
C GLY A 146 15.17 5.86 7.21
N GLU A 147 14.14 5.07 7.48
CA GLU A 147 14.27 3.66 7.83
C GLU A 147 14.47 2.74 6.62
N ASN A 148 15.29 1.71 6.78
CA ASN A 148 15.77 0.89 5.66
C ASN A 148 15.88 -0.60 6.01
N MET A 149 15.36 -1.45 5.12
CA MET A 149 15.43 -2.91 5.21
C MET A 149 15.74 -3.52 3.84
N THR A 150 16.53 -4.60 3.82
CA THR A 150 16.85 -5.35 2.60
C THR A 150 16.46 -6.82 2.73
N VAL A 151 15.95 -7.40 1.64
CA VAL A 151 15.69 -8.84 1.51
C VAL A 151 16.60 -9.40 0.42
N ASN A 152 17.28 -10.51 0.70
CA ASN A 152 18.07 -11.20 -0.32
C ASN A 152 17.13 -12.06 -1.20
N GLY A 153 16.85 -11.56 -2.41
CA GLY A 153 15.93 -12.16 -3.35
C GLY A 153 16.36 -13.54 -3.86
N ASP A 154 17.65 -13.85 -3.82
CA ASP A 154 18.19 -15.12 -4.29
C ASP A 154 17.94 -16.25 -3.28
N HIS A 155 17.61 -15.90 -2.04
CA HIS A 155 17.18 -16.83 -0.99
C HIS A 155 15.66 -16.95 -0.82
N LEU A 156 14.83 -16.24 -1.61
CA LEU A 156 13.37 -16.36 -1.55
C LEU A 156 12.81 -17.78 -1.71
N PRO A 157 13.43 -18.73 -2.45
CA PRO A 157 13.02 -20.14 -2.43
C PRO A 157 13.04 -20.81 -1.04
N ARG A 158 13.77 -20.25 -0.07
CA ARG A 158 13.84 -20.71 1.33
C ARG A 158 12.77 -20.06 2.22
N LEU A 159 12.08 -19.05 1.72
CA LEU A 159 11.04 -18.30 2.40
C LEU A 159 9.67 -18.69 1.85
N ARG A 160 8.65 -18.81 2.72
CA ARG A 160 7.25 -18.98 2.32
C ARG A 160 6.56 -17.65 2.12
N ARG A 161 6.79 -16.69 3.03
CA ARG A 161 6.23 -15.34 2.96
C ARG A 161 6.96 -14.33 3.85
N ILE A 162 6.91 -13.06 3.45
CA ILE A 162 7.32 -11.90 4.24
C ILE A 162 6.19 -10.86 4.20
N LEU A 163 5.75 -10.40 5.37
CA LEU A 163 4.80 -9.30 5.53
C LEU A 163 5.54 -8.07 6.03
N ILE A 164 5.67 -7.06 5.17
CA ILE A 164 6.34 -5.79 5.46
C ILE A 164 5.33 -4.84 6.12
N TYR A 165 5.70 -4.21 7.23
CA TYR A 165 4.87 -3.24 7.95
C TYR A 165 5.69 -2.05 8.47
N ALA A 166 5.01 -0.95 8.76
CA ALA A 166 5.54 0.17 9.53
C ALA A 166 4.66 0.40 10.76
N PHE A 167 5.24 0.99 11.82
CA PHE A 167 4.47 1.42 12.99
C PHE A 167 4.93 2.78 13.52
N ILE A 168 4.00 3.52 14.12
CA ILE A 168 4.27 4.73 14.87
C ILE A 168 4.84 4.30 16.23
N TYR A 169 6.07 4.71 16.53
CA TYR A 169 6.66 4.53 17.87
C TYR A 169 6.33 5.73 18.75
N GLU A 170 6.60 6.96 18.28
CA GLU A 170 6.17 8.18 18.95
C GLU A 170 5.97 9.38 18.00
N GLY A 171 5.50 10.50 18.56
CA GLY A 171 5.47 11.81 17.89
C GLY A 171 4.19 12.18 17.13
N VAL A 172 3.36 11.21 16.71
CA VAL A 172 2.12 11.48 15.96
C VAL A 172 0.88 10.77 16.52
N PRO A 173 -0.33 11.36 16.37
CA PRO A 173 -1.59 10.73 16.77
C PRO A 173 -2.14 9.74 15.73
N ASN A 174 -1.76 9.88 14.46
CA ASN A 174 -2.20 9.07 13.32
C ASN A 174 -1.22 9.24 12.14
N TRP A 175 -1.42 8.47 11.07
CA TRP A 175 -0.55 8.47 9.89
C TRP A 175 -0.67 9.75 9.05
N ALA A 176 -1.87 10.32 8.94
CA ALA A 176 -2.11 11.61 8.28
C ALA A 176 -1.22 12.75 8.80
N ALA A 177 -0.82 12.71 10.09
CA ALA A 177 0.07 13.70 10.70
C ALA A 177 1.58 13.45 10.44
N ALA A 178 1.95 12.27 9.92
CA ALA A 178 3.35 11.91 9.64
C ALA A 178 3.79 12.22 8.20
N ASP A 179 2.85 12.15 7.24
CA ASP A 179 3.14 12.13 5.79
C ASP A 179 4.22 11.09 5.45
N GLY A 180 3.98 9.86 5.91
CA GLY A 180 4.88 8.73 5.71
C GLY A 180 4.74 8.15 4.29
N VAL A 181 5.85 7.72 3.70
CA VAL A 181 5.88 7.01 2.43
C VAL A 181 6.77 5.78 2.56
N ALA A 182 6.17 4.61 2.35
CA ALA A 182 6.89 3.35 2.26
C ALA A 182 7.08 2.93 0.79
N MET A 183 8.29 2.54 0.45
CA MET A 183 8.72 2.14 -0.90
C MET A 183 9.30 0.73 -0.87
N VAL A 184 8.78 -0.17 -1.71
CA VAL A 184 9.40 -1.48 -2.00
C VAL A 184 9.88 -1.48 -3.44
N ARG A 185 11.17 -1.76 -3.66
CA ARG A 185 11.83 -1.72 -4.97
C ARG A 185 12.59 -3.01 -5.24
N MET A 186 12.51 -3.51 -6.47
CA MET A 186 13.22 -4.69 -6.95
C MET A 186 13.70 -4.45 -8.38
N ALA A 187 14.95 -4.84 -8.69
CA ALA A 187 15.55 -4.61 -10.00
C ALA A 187 14.72 -5.22 -11.15
N GLY A 188 14.23 -4.37 -12.05
CA GLY A 188 13.46 -4.79 -13.23
C GLY A 188 11.97 -5.03 -12.98
N HIS A 189 11.43 -4.72 -11.80
CA HIS A 189 9.99 -4.81 -11.49
C HIS A 189 9.39 -3.44 -11.18
N PRO A 190 8.05 -3.28 -11.31
CA PRO A 190 7.32 -2.13 -10.78
C PRO A 190 7.64 -1.84 -9.31
N ASP A 191 7.82 -0.56 -8.97
CA ASP A 191 7.90 -0.12 -7.58
C ASP A 191 6.53 -0.29 -6.89
N ILE A 192 6.53 -0.55 -5.58
CA ILE A 192 5.33 -0.37 -4.74
C ILE A 192 5.53 0.86 -3.87
N GLU A 193 4.58 1.78 -3.96
CA GLU A 193 4.49 2.96 -3.13
C GLU A 193 3.23 2.87 -2.27
N VAL A 194 3.40 3.00 -0.96
CA VAL A 194 2.31 3.08 0.01
C VAL A 194 2.47 4.38 0.78
N ARG A 195 1.57 5.33 0.52
CA ARG A 195 1.46 6.53 1.34
C ARG A 195 0.72 6.16 2.62
N LEU A 196 1.25 6.62 3.73
CA LEU A 196 0.76 6.35 5.07
C LEU A 196 0.03 7.62 5.53
N ASP A 197 -1.22 7.76 5.13
CA ASP A 197 -2.03 8.98 5.26
C ASP A 197 -3.37 8.76 5.97
N SER A 198 -3.59 7.60 6.60
CA SER A 198 -4.81 7.30 7.36
C SER A 198 -5.03 8.32 8.50
N PRO A 199 -6.19 9.00 8.54
CA PRO A 199 -6.54 9.92 9.63
C PRO A 199 -7.07 9.20 10.88
N GLU A 200 -7.30 7.88 10.80
CA GLU A 200 -7.90 7.10 11.88
C GLU A 200 -6.98 7.05 13.13
N ALA A 201 -7.56 7.38 14.29
CA ALA A 201 -6.86 7.27 15.56
C ALA A 201 -6.78 5.80 16.03
N ASN A 202 -5.81 5.51 16.90
CA ASN A 202 -5.58 4.16 17.48
C ASN A 202 -5.25 3.06 16.47
N GLN A 203 -4.79 3.41 15.27
CA GLN A 203 -4.27 2.47 14.26
C GLN A 203 -2.77 2.69 14.09
N GLY A 204 -1.98 2.39 15.12
CA GLY A 204 -0.55 2.69 15.17
C GLY A 204 0.33 1.86 14.22
N LEU A 205 -0.23 0.92 13.46
CA LEU A 205 0.53 0.01 12.60
C LEU A 205 -0.12 -0.09 11.20
N CYS A 206 0.70 -0.15 10.15
CA CYS A 206 0.27 -0.36 8.76
C CYS A 206 1.03 -1.52 8.09
N ALA A 207 0.30 -2.51 7.57
CA ALA A 207 0.82 -3.49 6.63
C ALA A 207 1.00 -2.84 5.24
N ILE A 208 2.24 -2.81 4.76
CA ILE A 208 2.66 -2.17 3.52
C ILE A 208 2.46 -3.13 2.34
N ALA A 209 3.12 -4.29 2.40
CA ALA A 209 3.11 -5.27 1.32
C ALA A 209 3.35 -6.71 1.83
N MET A 210 2.77 -7.67 1.13
CA MET A 210 3.01 -9.10 1.32
C MET A 210 3.79 -9.67 0.14
N LEU A 211 4.95 -10.28 0.42
CA LEU A 211 5.70 -11.11 -0.51
C LEU A 211 5.40 -12.57 -0.21
N GLU A 212 4.88 -13.31 -1.17
CA GLU A 212 4.49 -14.72 -1.05
C GLU A 212 5.31 -15.58 -2.03
N ASN A 213 5.67 -16.79 -1.63
CA ASN A 213 6.30 -17.80 -2.46
C ASN A 213 5.43 -19.07 -2.52
N ASP A 214 4.67 -19.19 -3.60
CA ASP A 214 3.81 -20.34 -3.89
C ASP A 214 4.54 -21.32 -4.82
N GLY A 215 5.38 -22.19 -4.23
CA GLY A 215 6.10 -23.24 -4.97
C GLY A 215 7.05 -22.70 -6.05
N GLY A 216 7.71 -21.56 -5.79
CA GLY A 216 8.57 -20.86 -6.74
C GLY A 216 7.86 -19.78 -7.56
N ARG A 217 6.52 -19.70 -7.50
CA ARG A 217 5.77 -18.53 -7.99
C ARG A 217 5.82 -17.44 -6.93
N LEU A 218 6.63 -16.42 -7.18
CA LEU A 218 6.69 -15.25 -6.32
C LEU A 218 5.59 -14.25 -6.67
N LYS A 219 4.93 -13.72 -5.65
CA LYS A 219 3.88 -12.72 -5.76
C LYS A 219 4.12 -11.61 -4.74
N LEU A 220 4.11 -10.36 -5.17
CA LEU A 220 4.22 -9.19 -4.30
C LEU A 220 2.91 -8.40 -4.36
N THR A 221 2.23 -8.26 -3.23
CA THR A 221 0.89 -7.64 -3.08
C THR A 221 0.98 -6.37 -2.25
N LYS A 222 0.36 -5.28 -2.70
CA LYS A 222 0.20 -4.05 -1.90
C LYS A 222 -0.94 -4.25 -0.89
N GLU A 223 -0.64 -4.20 0.40
CA GLU A 223 -1.59 -4.50 1.46
C GLU A 223 -2.35 -3.27 1.97
N GLU A 224 -1.65 -2.14 2.16
CA GLU A 224 -2.19 -0.84 2.64
C GLU A 224 -3.31 -1.02 3.68
N ARG A 225 -3.00 -1.73 4.78
CA ARG A 225 -3.99 -2.14 5.78
C ARG A 225 -3.53 -1.78 7.18
N TYR A 226 -4.36 -1.03 7.87
CA TYR A 226 -4.07 -0.46 9.18
C TYR A 226 -4.61 -1.33 10.32
N PHE A 227 -3.88 -1.33 11.44
CA PHE A 227 -4.10 -2.15 12.64
C PHE A 227 -3.74 -1.35 13.89
N ARG A 228 -4.26 -1.75 15.06
CA ARG A 228 -3.89 -1.14 16.34
C ARG A 228 -2.44 -1.44 16.71
N ASP A 229 -2.03 -2.70 16.58
CA ASP A 229 -0.76 -3.22 17.07
C ASP A 229 -0.30 -4.48 16.32
N HIS A 230 0.91 -4.94 16.64
CA HIS A 230 1.56 -6.12 16.07
C HIS A 230 0.74 -7.42 16.26
N ARG A 231 0.00 -7.55 17.36
CA ARG A 231 -0.80 -8.74 17.66
C ARG A 231 -2.04 -8.78 16.77
N GLU A 232 -2.68 -7.64 16.54
CA GLU A 232 -3.83 -7.55 15.62
C GLU A 232 -3.43 -7.86 14.18
N LEU A 233 -2.29 -7.33 13.70
CA LEU A 233 -1.73 -7.69 12.39
C LEU A 233 -1.41 -9.18 12.31
N ASP A 234 -0.72 -9.74 13.31
CA ASP A 234 -0.38 -11.17 13.33
C ASP A 234 -1.63 -12.05 13.25
N MET A 235 -2.64 -11.79 14.09
CA MET A 235 -3.91 -12.50 14.06
C MET A 235 -4.61 -12.40 12.70
N ALA A 236 -4.53 -11.24 12.03
CA ALA A 236 -5.18 -11.01 10.75
C ALA A 236 -4.50 -11.69 9.55
N TYR A 237 -3.19 -11.95 9.61
CA TYR A 237 -2.44 -12.69 8.57
C TYR A 237 -2.08 -14.12 8.99
N GLY A 238 -2.40 -14.52 10.23
CA GLY A 238 -2.19 -15.87 10.75
C GLY A 238 -0.71 -16.26 10.82
N TRP A 239 0.15 -15.45 11.46
CA TRP A 239 1.53 -15.84 11.73
C TRP A 239 1.62 -16.74 12.97
N GLY A 240 0.88 -16.42 14.03
CA GLY A 240 0.86 -17.15 15.29
C GLY A 240 2.16 -16.99 16.10
N LEU A 241 2.68 -15.77 16.19
CA LEU A 241 3.81 -15.43 17.06
C LEU A 241 3.32 -15.12 18.49
N ARG A 242 4.24 -15.12 19.46
CA ARG A 242 3.97 -14.70 20.83
C ARG A 242 4.56 -13.32 21.08
N TRP A 243 3.70 -12.31 21.17
CA TRP A 243 4.08 -10.92 21.38
C TRP A 243 4.12 -10.53 22.86
N VAL A 244 5.27 -9.98 23.26
CA VAL A 244 5.49 -9.29 24.53
C VAL A 244 5.79 -7.81 24.25
N ALA A 245 5.69 -6.95 25.26
CA ALA A 245 6.14 -5.56 25.14
C ALA A 245 7.67 -5.53 24.94
N GLY A 246 8.13 -4.78 23.94
CA GLY A 246 9.55 -4.51 23.69
C GLY A 246 9.87 -3.04 23.94
N SER A 247 11.16 -2.72 23.98
CA SER A 247 11.68 -1.35 23.92
C SER A 247 12.81 -1.25 22.89
N LYS A 248 13.09 -0.02 22.46
CA LYS A 248 14.33 0.36 21.77
C LYS A 248 15.50 0.48 22.77
#